data_AF-A0A410DW42-F1
#
_entry.id   AF-A0A410DW42-F1
#
_cell.length_a   1.000
_cell.length_b   1.000
_cell.length_c   1.000
_cell.angle_alpha   90.00
_cell.angle_beta   90.00
_cell.angle_gamma   90.00
#
_symmetry.space_group_name_H-M   'P 1'
#
loop_
_entity.id
_entity.type
_entity.pdbx_description
1 polymer ?
#
loop_
_entity_poly.entity_id
_entity_poly.type
_entity_poly.pdbx_seq_one_letter_code
_entity_poly.pdbx_strand_id
1 'polypeptide(L)'
;MNHFLDILNKRKTLTSAYIFIGVAIAFLNTYSASYLQKVLDGFGYGTLSAKVILIYGAILISTCILNYIDEYPNNKLSNGIYLDFKLKVMRKISTIDYSNYQTLGTGSLIQQVENGASSGKSIIFDFYFQMIREHIPSVIFSLIFIAAIDKTIMIYILIGYILVFIVTKVVSDGTNTVM
;
A
#
# COMPACT_ATOMS: atom_id res chain seq x y z
N MET A 1 -21.03 1.76 4.15
CA MET A 1 -20.15 1.89 2.96
C MET A 1 -20.31 3.23 2.24
N ASN A 2 -21.54 3.70 1.98
CA ASN A 2 -21.80 4.93 1.21
C ASN A 2 -21.19 6.21 1.80
N HIS A 3 -21.19 6.34 3.13
CA HIS A 3 -20.58 7.49 3.82
C HIS A 3 -19.06 7.62 3.66
N PHE A 4 -18.38 6.53 3.30
CA PHE A 4 -16.93 6.48 3.05
C PHE A 4 -16.63 6.87 1.60
N LEU A 5 -17.45 6.39 0.67
CA LEU A 5 -17.36 6.73 -0.75
C LEU A 5 -17.62 8.22 -0.99
N ASP A 6 -18.54 8.86 -0.25
CA ASP A 6 -18.78 10.31 -0.36
C ASP A 6 -17.55 11.16 0.01
N ILE A 7 -16.81 10.74 1.04
CA ILE A 7 -15.58 11.42 1.50
C ILE A 7 -14.49 11.29 0.43
N LEU A 8 -14.33 10.10 -0.15
CA LEU A 8 -13.41 9.85 -1.27
C LEU A 8 -13.80 10.64 -2.53
N ASN A 9 -15.09 10.68 -2.86
CA ASN A 9 -15.58 11.26 -4.12
C ASN A 9 -15.42 12.78 -4.13
N LYS A 10 -15.46 13.43 -2.95
CA LYS A 10 -15.15 14.86 -2.78
C LYS A 10 -13.70 15.22 -3.14
N ARG A 11 -12.78 14.24 -3.09
CA ARG A 11 -11.35 14.38 -3.45
C ARG A 11 -10.92 13.33 -4.49
N LYS A 12 -11.80 13.01 -5.45
CA LYS A 12 -11.58 11.95 -6.45
C LYS A 12 -10.29 12.16 -7.26
N THR A 13 -10.00 13.40 -7.68
CA THR A 13 -8.79 13.71 -8.46
C THR A 13 -7.50 13.41 -7.68
N LEU A 14 -7.47 13.75 -6.38
CA LEU A 14 -6.30 13.52 -5.54
C LEU A 14 -6.13 12.03 -5.21
N THR A 15 -7.25 11.32 -5.00
CA THR A 15 -7.26 9.87 -4.78
C THR A 15 -6.80 9.10 -6.03
N SER A 16 -7.27 9.52 -7.22
CA SER A 16 -6.85 8.89 -8.48
C SER A 16 -5.39 9.16 -8.80
N ALA A 17 -4.91 10.40 -8.57
CA ALA A 17 -3.50 10.73 -8.73
C ALA A 17 -2.62 9.91 -7.79
N TYR A 18 -3.04 9.75 -6.53
CA TYR A 18 -2.35 8.93 -5.54
C TYR A 18 -2.20 7.46 -6.00
N ILE A 19 -3.30 6.82 -6.41
CA ILE A 19 -3.26 5.44 -6.91
C ILE A 19 -2.34 5.33 -8.12
N PHE A 20 -2.47 6.25 -9.09
CA PHE A 20 -1.64 6.23 -10.30
C PHE A 20 -0.15 6.40 -10.00
N ILE A 21 0.21 7.35 -9.13
CA ILE A 21 1.60 7.59 -8.72
C ILE A 21 2.19 6.35 -8.06
N GLY A 22 1.44 5.64 -7.22
CA GLY A 22 1.98 4.43 -6.59
C GLY A 22 2.10 3.24 -7.50
N VAL A 23 1.18 3.06 -8.45
CA VAL A 23 1.35 2.05 -9.50
C VAL A 23 2.61 2.36 -10.32
N ALA A 24 2.86 3.64 -10.63
CA ALA A 24 4.08 4.06 -11.33
C ALA A 24 5.35 3.83 -10.50
N ILE A 25 5.31 4.10 -9.18
CA ILE A 25 6.43 3.81 -8.27
C ILE A 25 6.69 2.31 -8.19
N ALA A 26 5.64 1.48 -8.02
CA ALA A 26 5.77 0.03 -8.00
C ALA A 26 6.38 -0.50 -9.30
N PHE A 27 5.94 0.03 -10.45
CA PHE A 27 6.53 -0.29 -11.75
C PHE A 27 8.01 0.10 -11.83
N LEU A 28 8.37 1.33 -11.45
CA LEU A 28 9.76 1.81 -11.49
C LEU A 28 10.67 1.03 -10.55
N ASN A 29 10.19 0.64 -9.37
CA ASN A 29 10.93 -0.19 -8.43
C ASN A 29 11.22 -1.57 -9.02
N THR A 30 10.21 -2.24 -9.60
CA THR A 30 10.42 -3.53 -10.27
C THR A 30 11.31 -3.40 -11.49
N TYR A 31 11.13 -2.33 -12.29
CA TYR A 31 11.96 -2.07 -13.46
C TYR A 31 13.42 -1.82 -13.08
N SER A 32 13.67 -1.06 -12.01
CA SER A 32 15.00 -0.83 -11.45
C SER A 32 15.67 -2.14 -11.06
N ALA A 33 14.97 -3.04 -10.36
CA ALA A 33 15.50 -4.35 -9.98
C ALA A 33 15.87 -5.22 -11.20
N SER A 34 15.02 -5.23 -12.24
CA SER A 34 15.31 -5.95 -13.48
C SER A 34 16.49 -5.32 -14.25
N TYR A 35 16.62 -4.00 -14.24
CA TYR A 35 17.71 -3.30 -14.92
C TYR A 35 19.04 -3.46 -14.17
N LEU A 36 19.01 -3.54 -12.84
CA LEU A 36 20.16 -3.88 -12.02
C LEU A 36 20.75 -5.25 -12.41
N GLN A 37 19.91 -6.26 -12.65
CA GLN A 37 20.38 -7.56 -13.14
C GLN A 37 21.14 -7.44 -14.46
N LYS A 38 20.63 -6.66 -15.42
CA LYS A 38 21.34 -6.41 -16.69
C LYS A 38 22.70 -5.72 -16.50
N VAL A 39 22.81 -4.82 -15.53
CA VAL A 39 24.09 -4.18 -15.16
C VAL A 39 25.05 -5.23 -14.59
N LEU A 40 24.57 -6.10 -13.70
CA LEU A 40 25.38 -7.17 -13.11
C LEU A 40 25.86 -8.18 -14.15
N ASP A 41 24.99 -8.61 -15.06
CA ASP A 41 25.35 -9.51 -16.15
C ASP A 41 26.39 -8.85 -17.07
N GLY A 42 26.17 -7.59 -17.46
CA GLY A 42 27.10 -6.83 -18.28
C GLY A 42 28.48 -6.64 -17.62
N PHE A 43 28.52 -6.52 -16.29
CA PHE A 43 29.76 -6.50 -15.52
C PHE A 43 30.44 -7.89 -15.52
N GLY A 44 29.67 -8.96 -15.31
CA GLY A 44 30.18 -10.34 -15.29
C GLY A 44 30.77 -10.81 -16.62
N TYR A 45 30.19 -10.41 -17.76
CA TYR A 45 30.68 -10.78 -19.10
C TYR A 45 31.70 -9.79 -19.68
N GLY A 46 32.06 -8.71 -18.97
CA GLY A 46 33.02 -7.70 -19.43
C GLY A 46 32.52 -6.79 -20.55
N THR A 47 31.23 -6.85 -20.91
CA THR A 47 30.59 -6.03 -21.96
C THR A 47 29.85 -4.82 -21.38
N LEU A 48 30.30 -4.30 -20.24
CA LEU A 48 29.60 -3.23 -19.53
C LEU A 48 29.75 -1.90 -20.28
N SER A 49 28.66 -1.44 -20.88
CA SER A 49 28.63 -0.12 -21.51
C SER A 49 28.27 0.94 -20.48
N ALA A 50 29.04 2.05 -20.45
CA ALA A 50 28.74 3.23 -19.62
C ALA A 50 27.31 3.76 -19.81
N LYS A 51 26.71 3.51 -20.97
CA LYS A 51 25.30 3.84 -21.27
C LYS A 51 24.31 3.12 -20.34
N VAL A 52 24.56 1.85 -20.02
CA VAL A 52 23.66 1.04 -19.16
C VAL A 52 23.68 1.59 -17.73
N ILE A 53 24.86 1.96 -17.22
CA ILE A 53 25.03 2.59 -15.91
C ILE A 53 24.29 3.94 -15.86
N LEU A 54 24.42 4.76 -16.90
CA LEU A 54 23.76 6.07 -16.95
C LEU A 54 22.23 5.93 -16.95
N ILE A 55 21.69 4.99 -17.71
CA ILE A 55 20.24 4.70 -17.73
C ILE A 55 19.78 4.21 -16.35
N TYR A 56 20.53 3.31 -15.70
CA TYR A 56 20.20 2.84 -14.36
C TYR A 56 20.19 3.98 -13.33
N GLY A 57 21.19 4.86 -13.38
CA GLY A 57 21.24 6.07 -12.54
C GLY A 57 20.04 6.99 -12.76
N ALA A 58 19.62 7.19 -14.01
CA ALA A 58 18.44 7.98 -14.33
C ALA A 58 17.14 7.37 -13.77
N ILE A 59 17.00 6.04 -13.80
CA ILE A 59 15.85 5.33 -13.21
C ILE A 59 15.80 5.55 -11.70
N LEU A 60 16.94 5.47 -11.00
CA LEU A 60 17.01 5.70 -9.55
C LEU A 60 16.62 7.13 -9.17
N ILE A 61 17.14 8.13 -9.90
CA ILE A 61 16.80 9.54 -9.66
C ILE A 61 15.30 9.77 -9.91
N SER A 62 14.75 9.23 -11.01
CA SER A 62 13.32 9.33 -11.32
C SER A 62 12.47 8.71 -10.21
N THR A 63 12.86 7.53 -9.73
CA THR A 63 12.18 6.83 -8.63
C THR A 63 12.18 7.68 -7.35
N CYS A 64 13.31 8.31 -7.02
CA CYS A 64 13.41 9.20 -5.86
C CYS A 64 12.47 10.42 -5.98
N ILE A 65 12.44 11.07 -7.15
CA ILE A 65 11.56 12.22 -7.40
C ILE A 65 10.08 11.82 -7.26
N LEU A 66 9.68 10.68 -7.83
CA LEU A 66 8.31 10.19 -7.71
C LEU A 66 7.91 9.88 -6.26
N ASN A 67 8.80 9.24 -5.48
CA ASN A 67 8.53 8.99 -4.05
C ASN A 67 8.35 10.29 -3.27
N TYR A 68 9.15 11.32 -3.56
CA TYR A 68 9.00 12.63 -2.92
C TYR A 68 7.64 13.28 -3.27
N ILE A 69 7.24 13.23 -4.53
CA ILE A 69 5.94 13.76 -4.97
C ILE A 69 4.79 12.99 -4.31
N ASP A 70 4.94 11.69 -4.09
CA ASP A 70 3.93 10.84 -3.47
C ASP A 70 3.70 11.11 -1.99
N GLU A 71 4.74 11.54 -1.26
CA GLU A 71 4.63 11.83 0.16
C GLU A 71 3.57 12.91 0.46
N TYR A 72 3.37 13.85 -0.47
CA TYR A 72 2.37 14.91 -0.36
C TYR A 72 0.91 14.39 -0.39
N PRO A 73 0.43 13.72 -1.46
CA PRO A 73 -0.91 13.15 -1.48
C PRO A 73 -1.10 12.10 -0.39
N ASN A 74 -0.05 11.32 -0.05
CA ASN A 74 -0.10 10.33 1.01
C ASN A 74 -0.53 10.95 2.35
N ASN A 75 0.22 11.95 2.82
CA ASN A 75 -0.08 12.63 4.09
C ASN A 75 -1.39 13.41 4.06
N LYS A 76 -1.70 14.07 2.95
CA LYS A 76 -2.91 14.89 2.85
C LYS A 76 -4.18 14.05 2.85
N LEU A 77 -4.15 12.87 2.22
CA LEU A 77 -5.29 11.97 2.14
C LEU A 77 -5.47 11.17 3.44
N SER A 78 -4.37 10.67 4.01
CA SER A 78 -4.33 10.00 5.31
C SER A 78 -4.91 10.87 6.45
N ASN A 79 -4.39 12.08 6.62
CA ASN A 79 -4.85 13.00 7.66
C ASN A 79 -6.25 13.55 7.38
N GLY A 80 -6.62 13.73 6.10
CA GLY A 80 -7.95 14.19 5.71
C GLY A 80 -9.04 13.19 6.11
N ILE A 81 -8.84 11.90 5.80
CA ILE A 81 -9.78 10.83 6.16
C ILE A 81 -9.95 10.74 7.68
N TYR A 82 -8.84 10.81 8.41
CA TYR A 82 -8.84 10.81 9.87
C TYR A 82 -9.68 11.96 10.47
N LEU A 83 -9.48 13.18 9.97
CA LEU A 83 -10.20 14.36 10.42
C LEU A 83 -11.71 14.28 10.08
N ASP A 84 -12.05 13.80 8.88
CA ASP A 84 -13.45 13.68 8.46
C ASP A 84 -14.22 12.69 9.34
N PHE A 85 -13.58 11.62 9.83
CA PHE A 85 -14.19 10.74 10.83
C PHE A 85 -14.44 11.45 12.15
N LYS A 86 -13.43 12.15 12.68
CA LYS A 86 -13.58 12.92 13.93
C LYS A 86 -14.71 13.93 13.86
N LEU A 87 -14.78 14.71 12.78
CA LEU A 87 -15.84 15.72 12.58
C LEU A 87 -17.23 15.08 12.50
N LYS A 88 -17.37 13.95 11.80
CA LYS A 88 -18.65 13.25 11.68
C LYS A 88 -19.13 12.72 13.04
N VAL A 89 -18.22 12.19 13.86
CA VAL A 89 -18.56 11.72 15.21
C VAL A 89 -18.87 12.90 16.14
N MET A 90 -18.10 13.99 16.11
CA MET A 90 -18.39 15.19 16.91
C MET A 90 -19.78 15.77 16.60
N ARG A 91 -20.16 15.85 15.32
CA ARG A 91 -21.51 16.27 14.92
C ARG A 91 -22.60 15.31 15.39
N LYS A 92 -22.29 14.01 15.49
CA LYS A 92 -23.24 13.04 16.05
C LYS A 92 -23.39 13.27 17.56
N ILE A 93 -22.28 13.40 18.28
CA ILE A 93 -22.26 13.68 19.74
C ILE A 93 -23.06 14.94 20.08
N SER A 94 -22.95 16.00 19.28
CA SER A 94 -23.71 17.25 19.51
C SER A 94 -25.23 17.11 19.34
N THR A 95 -25.72 15.98 18.85
CA THR A 95 -27.15 15.72 18.59
C THR A 95 -27.71 14.55 19.42
N ILE A 96 -26.89 13.92 20.27
CA ILE A 96 -27.32 12.81 21.13
C ILE A 96 -28.07 13.33 22.36
N ASP A 97 -29.12 12.61 22.75
CA ASP A 97 -29.86 12.91 23.98
C ASP A 97 -28.99 12.81 25.23
N TYR A 98 -29.19 13.76 26.15
CA TYR A 98 -28.36 13.91 27.35
C TYR A 98 -28.34 12.66 28.26
N SER A 99 -29.44 11.92 28.34
CA SER A 99 -29.52 10.66 29.09
C SER A 99 -28.57 9.59 28.54
N ASN A 100 -28.52 9.44 27.22
CA ASN A 100 -27.59 8.50 26.56
C ASN A 100 -26.13 8.96 26.70
N TYR A 101 -25.89 10.28 26.70
CA TYR A 101 -24.57 10.85 26.90
C TYR A 101 -24.02 10.54 28.31
N GLN A 102 -24.84 10.64 29.36
CA GLN A 102 -24.42 10.32 30.73
C GLN A 102 -24.04 8.85 30.90
N THR A 103 -24.74 7.92 30.25
CA THR A 103 -24.47 6.48 30.38
C THR A 103 -23.16 6.03 29.74
N LEU A 104 -22.63 6.78 28.76
CA LEU A 104 -21.42 6.41 28.03
C LEU A 104 -20.14 6.87 28.72
N GLY A 105 -20.18 7.97 29.47
CA GLY A 105 -19.02 8.57 30.14
C GLY A 105 -18.05 9.27 29.17
N THR A 106 -17.64 10.48 29.52
CA THR A 106 -16.86 11.38 28.62
C THR A 106 -15.53 10.79 28.17
N GLY A 107 -14.82 10.07 29.05
CA GLY A 107 -13.54 9.45 28.72
C GLY A 107 -13.65 8.29 27.71
N SER A 108 -14.64 7.41 27.90
CA SER A 108 -14.91 6.29 26.98
C SER A 108 -15.37 6.80 25.62
N LEU A 109 -16.18 7.87 25.58
CA LEU A 109 -16.58 8.53 24.35
C LEU A 109 -15.38 9.07 23.56
N ILE A 110 -14.50 9.83 24.20
CA ILE A 110 -13.29 10.38 23.55
C ILE A 110 -12.42 9.24 23.02
N GLN A 111 -12.22 8.19 23.80
CA GLN A 111 -11.41 7.04 23.38
C GLN A 111 -12.02 6.32 22.18
N GLN A 112 -13.35 6.12 22.16
CA GLN A 112 -14.04 5.53 21.01
C GLN A 112 -13.97 6.42 19.77
N VAL A 113 -14.01 7.75 19.92
CA VAL A 113 -13.81 8.69 18.79
C VAL A 113 -12.40 8.57 18.24
N GLU A 114 -11.38 8.62 19.10
CA GLU A 114 -9.97 8.59 18.69
C GLU A 114 -9.61 7.24 18.05
N ASN A 115 -9.93 6.14 18.73
CA ASN A 115 -9.65 4.80 18.26
C ASN A 115 -10.50 4.44 17.04
N GLY A 116 -11.76 4.88 17.00
CA GLY A 116 -12.66 4.65 15.87
C GLY A 116 -12.22 5.40 14.62
N ALA A 117 -11.81 6.67 14.76
CA ALA A 117 -11.27 7.46 13.64
C ALA A 117 -9.94 6.88 13.13
N SER A 118 -9.07 6.45 14.05
CA SER A 118 -7.77 5.85 13.71
C SER A 118 -7.96 4.52 12.98
N SER A 119 -8.80 3.64 13.53
CA SER A 119 -9.13 2.35 12.91
C SER A 119 -9.81 2.52 11.54
N GLY A 120 -10.72 3.50 11.42
CA GLY A 120 -11.37 3.83 10.16
C GLY A 120 -10.38 4.31 9.10
N LYS A 121 -9.42 5.16 9.48
CA LYS A 121 -8.31 5.57 8.61
C LYS A 121 -7.47 4.36 8.19
N SER A 122 -7.05 3.50 9.12
CA SER A 122 -6.19 2.35 8.80
C SER A 122 -6.84 1.33 7.90
N ILE A 123 -8.13 1.02 8.09
CA ILE A 123 -8.84 0.10 7.20
C ILE A 123 -8.88 0.66 5.77
N ILE A 124 -9.18 1.94 5.58
CA ILE A 124 -9.37 2.50 4.23
C ILE A 124 -8.06 2.84 3.56
N PHE A 125 -7.22 3.58 4.28
CA PHE A 125 -6.00 4.14 3.74
C PHE A 125 -4.86 3.13 3.81
N ASP A 126 -4.52 2.70 5.03
CA ASP A 126 -3.36 1.83 5.25
C ASP A 126 -3.59 0.42 4.68
N PHE A 127 -4.83 -0.07 4.61
CA PHE A 127 -5.14 -1.38 4.01
C PHE A 127 -5.60 -1.28 2.55
N TYR A 128 -6.80 -0.75 2.26
CA TYR A 128 -7.34 -0.82 0.89
C TYR A 128 -6.52 -0.04 -0.14
N PHE A 129 -6.15 1.21 0.15
CA PHE A 129 -5.34 1.97 -0.81
C PHE A 129 -3.96 1.39 -0.98
N GLN A 130 -3.25 1.08 0.11
CA GLN A 130 -1.91 0.51 0.01
C GLN A 130 -1.92 -0.84 -0.73
N MET A 131 -2.93 -1.69 -0.50
CA MET A 131 -3.06 -2.96 -1.20
C MET A 131 -3.22 -2.77 -2.72
N ILE A 132 -4.09 -1.85 -3.16
CA ILE A 132 -4.35 -1.61 -4.59
C ILE A 132 -3.20 -0.86 -5.28
N ARG A 133 -2.55 0.05 -4.56
CA ARG A 133 -1.55 0.96 -5.11
C ARG A 133 -0.15 0.37 -5.14
N GLU A 134 0.21 -0.42 -4.12
CA GLU A 134 1.57 -0.87 -3.90
C GLU A 134 1.67 -2.40 -4.01
N HIS A 135 0.98 -3.13 -3.13
CA HIS A 135 1.19 -4.59 -3.02
C HIS A 135 0.72 -5.36 -4.26
N ILE A 136 -0.51 -5.12 -4.74
CA ILE A 136 -1.03 -5.82 -5.92
C ILE A 136 -0.19 -5.48 -7.17
N PRO A 137 0.05 -4.20 -7.52
CA PRO A 137 0.84 -3.86 -8.70
C PRO A 137 2.28 -4.37 -8.60
N SER A 138 2.92 -4.25 -7.43
CA SER A 138 4.28 -4.73 -7.22
C SER A 138 4.41 -6.23 -7.49
N VAL A 139 3.51 -7.06 -6.95
CA VAL A 139 3.51 -8.50 -7.20
C VAL A 139 3.27 -8.82 -8.68
N ILE A 140 2.30 -8.15 -9.31
CA ILE A 140 1.98 -8.36 -10.73
C ILE A 140 3.19 -7.99 -11.61
N PHE A 141 3.76 -6.80 -11.42
CA PHE A 141 4.91 -6.36 -12.19
C PHE A 141 6.11 -7.27 -11.94
N SER A 142 6.38 -7.63 -10.69
CA SER A 142 7.49 -8.52 -10.36
C SER A 142 7.39 -9.86 -11.09
N LEU A 143 6.20 -10.47 -11.10
CA LEU A 143 5.96 -11.71 -11.85
C LEU A 143 6.16 -11.52 -13.36
N ILE A 144 5.64 -10.44 -13.94
CA ILE A 144 5.80 -10.12 -15.37
C ILE A 144 7.28 -9.95 -15.74
N PHE A 145 8.03 -9.20 -14.93
CA PHE A 145 9.46 -8.96 -15.17
C PHE A 145 10.31 -10.21 -15.02
N ILE A 146 10.04 -11.03 -14.00
CA ILE A 146 10.72 -12.32 -13.84
C ILE A 146 10.42 -13.24 -15.04
N ALA A 147 9.16 -13.31 -15.46
CA ALA A 147 8.76 -14.09 -16.64
C ALA A 147 9.42 -13.61 -17.94
N ALA A 148 9.70 -12.31 -18.05
CA ALA A 148 10.40 -11.72 -19.18
C ALA A 148 11.90 -12.05 -19.20
N ILE A 149 12.50 -12.40 -18.06
CA ILE A 149 13.90 -12.80 -17.95
C ILE A 149 14.04 -14.31 -18.20
N ASP A 150 13.37 -15.13 -17.39
CA ASP A 150 13.40 -16.59 -17.52
C ASP A 150 12.10 -17.21 -17.01
N LYS A 151 11.39 -17.88 -17.93
CA LYS A 151 10.13 -18.58 -17.63
C LYS A 151 10.30 -19.77 -16.69
N THR A 152 11.45 -20.42 -16.71
CA THR A 152 11.80 -21.55 -15.84
C THR A 152 11.92 -21.09 -14.40
N ILE A 153 12.63 -19.97 -14.17
CA ILE A 153 12.77 -19.38 -12.83
C ILE A 153 11.40 -18.96 -12.27
N MET A 154 10.55 -18.36 -13.12
CA MET A 154 9.17 -18.02 -12.74
C MET A 154 8.37 -19.24 -12.23
N ILE A 155 8.45 -20.39 -12.92
CA ILE A 155 7.75 -21.61 -12.52
C ILE A 155 8.23 -22.10 -11.15
N TYR A 156 9.55 -22.08 -10.90
CA TYR A 156 10.09 -22.45 -9.59
C TYR A 156 9.58 -21.53 -8.47
N ILE A 157 9.50 -20.22 -8.71
CA ILE A 157 8.96 -19.26 -7.74
C ILE A 157 7.48 -19.53 -7.47
N LEU A 158 6.68 -19.84 -8.49
CA LEU A 158 5.26 -20.18 -8.33
C LEU A 158 5.06 -21.45 -7.48
N ILE A 159 5.86 -22.49 -7.73
CA ILE A 159 5.83 -23.73 -6.92
C ILE A 159 6.22 -23.43 -5.48
N GLY A 160 7.28 -22.63 -5.27
CA GLY A 160 7.70 -22.19 -3.94
C GLY A 160 6.59 -21.44 -3.19
N TYR A 161 5.84 -20.58 -3.89
CA TYR A 161 4.73 -19.85 -3.30
C TYR A 161 3.58 -20.77 -2.84
N ILE A 162 3.24 -21.80 -3.64
CA ILE A 162 2.26 -22.82 -3.26
C ILE A 162 2.71 -23.57 -2.00
N LEU A 163 3.98 -23.94 -1.92
CA LEU A 163 4.54 -24.64 -0.77
C LEU A 163 4.44 -23.78 0.50
N VAL A 164 4.88 -22.51 0.44
CA VAL A 164 4.77 -21.57 1.58
C VAL A 164 3.32 -21.43 2.01
N PHE A 165 2.38 -21.29 1.06
CA PHE A 165 0.96 -21.17 1.38
C PHE A 165 0.42 -22.39 2.14
N ILE A 166 0.79 -23.61 1.73
CA ILE A 166 0.39 -24.84 2.42
C ILE A 166 0.98 -24.87 3.83
N VAL A 167 2.27 -24.57 3.98
CA VAL A 167 2.93 -24.57 5.29
C VAL A 167 2.29 -23.54 6.23
N THR A 168 2.06 -22.32 5.75
CA THR A 168 1.39 -21.27 6.54
C THR A 168 -0.02 -21.71 6.95
N LYS A 169 -0.78 -22.33 6.04
CA LYS A 169 -2.11 -22.86 6.36
C LYS A 169 -2.06 -23.92 7.46
N VAL A 170 -1.13 -24.86 7.37
CA VAL A 170 -0.94 -25.93 8.38
C VAL A 170 -0.54 -25.34 9.73
N VAL A 171 0.40 -24.40 9.76
CA VAL A 171 0.84 -23.73 11.00
C VAL A 171 -0.33 -22.98 11.64
N SER A 172 -1.12 -22.25 10.84
CA SER A 172 -2.26 -21.49 11.34
C SER A 172 -3.41 -22.38 11.86
N ASP A 173 -3.58 -23.58 11.31
CA ASP A 173 -4.61 -24.52 11.74
C ASP A 173 -4.18 -25.31 12.99
N GLY A 174 -2.89 -25.67 13.07
CA GLY A 174 -2.32 -26.35 14.25
C GLY A 174 -2.34 -25.51 15.54
N THR A 175 -2.38 -24.18 15.44
CA THR A 175 -2.57 -23.28 16.59
C THR A 175 -4.00 -23.26 17.14
N ASN A 176 -5.01 -23.68 16.37
CA ASN A 176 -6.41 -23.73 16.83
C ASN A 176 -6.74 -25.00 17.65
N THR A 177 -5.82 -25.97 17.72
CA THR A 177 -5.99 -27.22 18.48
C THR A 177 -5.35 -27.22 19.87
N VAL A 178 -4.72 -26.12 20.29
CA VAL A 178 -4.02 -26.01 21.59
C VAL A 178 -4.58 -24.88 22.48
N MET A 179 -5.76 -24.35 22.15
CA MET A 179 -6.61 -23.52 23.02
C MET A 179 -7.99 -24.16 23.15
#